data_AF-A0A1T4YC01-F1
#
_entry.id   AF-A0A1T4YC01-F1
#
_cell.length_a   1.000
_cell.length_b   1.000
_cell.length_c   1.000
_cell.angle_alpha   90.00
_cell.angle_beta   90.00
_cell.angle_gamma   90.00
#
_symmetry.space_group_name_H-M   'P 1'
#
loop_
_entity.id
_entity.type
_entity.pdbx_description
1 polymer ?
#
loop_
_entity_poly.entity_id
_entity_poly.type
_entity_poly.pdbx_seq_one_letter_code
_entity_poly.pdbx_strand_id
1 'polypeptide(L)' 'MAKITAPNKKYCGITAGVSFYNGVGETTDPYLIQWFKEHGYEVEGQKEATEAENKRQSKRS' A
#
# COMPACT_ATOMS: atom_id res chain seq x y z
N MET A 1 4.70 11.60 -4.50
CA MET A 1 3.56 10.93 -3.87
C MET A 1 3.79 9.44 -3.98
N ALA A 2 3.64 8.71 -2.88
CA ALA A 2 3.80 7.28 -2.85
C ALA A 2 2.46 6.63 -2.54
N LYS A 3 2.20 5.54 -3.26
CA LYS A 3 0.99 4.76 -3.15
C LYS A 3 1.30 3.54 -2.29
N ILE A 4 0.57 3.38 -1.20
CA ILE A 4 0.74 2.31 -0.23
C ILE A 4 -0.37 1.29 -0.45
N THR A 5 0.00 0.08 -0.81
CA THR A 5 -0.90 -1.05 -0.94
C THR A 5 -0.86 -1.87 0.35
N ALA A 6 -2.01 -2.02 0.99
CA ALA A 6 -2.18 -2.85 2.16
C ALA A 6 -2.21 -4.34 1.77
N PRO A 7 -1.71 -5.24 2.64
CA PRO A 7 -1.92 -6.68 2.48
C PRO A 7 -3.41 -7.03 2.49
N ASN A 8 -4.26 -6.13 3.01
CA ASN A 8 -5.72 -6.02 2.93
C ASN A 8 -6.34 -5.30 1.68
N LYS A 9 -6.54 -5.85 0.47
CA LYS A 9 -7.10 -5.10 -0.71
C LYS A 9 -8.59 -4.81 -0.61
N LYS A 10 -9.25 -5.22 0.47
CA LYS A 10 -10.61 -4.78 0.80
C LYS A 10 -10.63 -3.87 2.03
N TYR A 11 -9.46 -3.48 2.53
CA TYR A 11 -9.36 -2.59 3.68
C TYR A 11 -9.72 -1.16 3.26
N CYS A 12 -10.79 -0.63 3.84
CA CYS A 12 -11.18 0.77 3.71
C CYS A 12 -11.18 1.37 5.11
N GLY A 13 -10.28 2.32 5.37
CA GLY A 13 -10.07 2.86 6.71
C GLY A 13 -8.90 3.83 6.76
N ILE A 14 -8.62 4.37 7.94
CA ILE A 14 -7.51 5.31 8.14
C ILE A 14 -6.43 4.59 8.97
N THR A 15 -5.20 4.53 8.46
CA THR A 15 -4.05 3.98 9.17
C THR A 15 -2.98 5.05 9.30
N ALA A 16 -2.52 5.34 10.52
CA ALA A 16 -1.52 6.36 10.81
C ALA A 16 -1.84 7.75 10.20
N GLY A 17 -3.13 8.07 10.04
CA GLY A 17 -3.60 9.32 9.42
C GLY A 17 -3.72 9.28 7.89
N VAL A 18 -3.30 8.19 7.23
CA VAL A 18 -3.47 7.98 5.79
C VAL A 18 -4.79 7.26 5.53
N SER A 19 -5.60 7.81 4.63
CA SER A 19 -6.84 7.18 4.19
C SER A 19 -6.54 6.08 3.16
N PHE A 20 -7.04 4.88 3.41
CA PHE A 20 -6.98 3.73 2.52
C PHE A 20 -8.36 3.46 1.92
N TYR A 21 -8.38 3.21 0.62
CA TYR A 21 -9.55 2.83 -0.16
C TYR A 21 -9.25 1.57 -0.96
N ASN A 22 -10.00 0.49 -0.72
CA ASN A 22 -9.74 -0.83 -1.31
C ASN A 22 -8.28 -1.30 -1.12
N GLY A 23 -7.72 -1.04 0.06
CA GLY A 23 -6.34 -1.34 0.41
C GLY A 23 -5.30 -0.54 -0.34
N VAL A 24 -5.66 0.59 -0.92
CA VAL A 24 -4.73 1.54 -1.54
C VAL A 24 -4.84 2.87 -0.78
N GLY A 25 -3.75 3.32 -0.19
CA GLY A 25 -3.61 4.64 0.41
C GLY A 25 -2.57 5.43 -0.36
N GLU A 26 -2.63 6.75 -0.29
CA GLU A 26 -1.64 7.61 -0.92
C GLU A 26 -1.11 8.59 0.12
N THR A 27 0.21 8.75 0.16
CA THR A 27 0.87 9.68 1.06
C THR A 27 2.00 10.41 0.37
N THR A 28 2.26 11.63 0.83
CA THR A 28 3.42 12.43 0.43
C THR A 28 4.50 12.46 1.50
N ASP A 29 4.20 11.98 2.70
CA ASP A 29 5.09 12.03 3.85
C ASP A 29 6.13 10.89 3.81
N PRO A 30 7.44 11.20 3.69
CA PRO A 30 8.49 10.20 3.63
C PRO A 30 8.58 9.34 4.91
N TYR A 31 8.24 9.91 6.07
CA TYR A 31 8.22 9.18 7.33
C TYR A 31 7.16 8.06 7.35
N LEU A 32 5.95 8.36 6.85
CA LEU A 32 4.88 7.38 6.74
C LEU A 32 5.27 6.29 5.75
N ILE A 33 5.83 6.65 4.60
CA ILE A 33 6.30 5.70 3.57
C ILE A 33 7.25 4.66 4.17
N GLN A 34 8.24 5.11 4.95
CA GLN A 34 9.21 4.22 5.56
C GLN A 34 8.57 3.34 6.64
N TRP A 35 7.72 3.92 7.50
CA TRP A 35 6.97 3.17 8.50
C TRP A 35 6.15 2.04 7.88
N PHE A 36 5.45 2.33 6.78
CA PHE A 36 4.66 1.35 6.03
C PHE A 36 5.53 0.24 5.45
N LYS A 37 6.68 0.58 4.87
CA LYS A 37 7.65 -0.39 4.34
C LYS A 37 8.16 -1.34 5.44
N GLU A 38 8.49 -0.82 6.62
CA GLU A 38 8.93 -1.63 7.77
C GLU A 38 7.80 -2.49 8.35
N HIS A 39 6.54 -2.05 8.24
CA HIS A 39 5.37 -2.79 8.73
C HIS A 39 4.82 -3.82 7.74
N GLY A 40 5.48 -4.03 6.58
CA GLY A 40 5.07 -5.01 5.58
C GLY A 40 3.96 -4.53 4.64
N TYR A 41 3.83 -3.20 4.47
CA TYR A 41 3.02 -2.62 3.41
C TYR A 41 3.87 -2.38 2.17
N GLU A 42 3.21 -2.41 1.02
CA GLU A 42 3.83 -2.32 -0.28
C GLU A 42 3.76 -0.88 -0.78
N VAL A 43 4.90 -0.23 -1.00
CA VAL A 43 4.94 1.19 -1.35
C VAL A 43 5.40 1.38 -2.80
N GLU A 44 4.47 1.72 -3.69
CA GLU A 44 4.71 2.09 -5.09
C GLU A 44 4.92 3.62 -5.19
N GLY A 45 6.14 4.11 -5.37
CA GLY A 45 6.36 5.56 -5.57
C GLY A 45 7.74 6.12 -5.29
N GLN A 46 8.66 5.30 -4.81
CA GLN A 46 10.09 5.59 -4.89
C GLN A 46 10.66 4.58 -5.88
N LYS A 47 11.36 5.07 -6.90
CA LYS A 47 11.87 4.28 -8.03
C LYS A 47 12.89 3.24 -7.56
N GLU A 48 12.44 2.15 -6.95
CA GLU A 48 13.14 0.88 -6.86
C GLU A 48 12.05 -0.19 -6.90
N ALA A 49 11.87 -0.71 -8.11
CA ALA A 49 11.04 -1.85 -8.41
C ALA A 49 11.46 -3.02 -7.52
N THR A 50 10.54 -3.54 -6.72
CA THR A 50 10.53 -4.94 -6.34
C THR A 50 9.08 -5.37 -6.18
N GLU A 51 8.53 -5.82 -7.30
CA GLU A 51 7.80 -7.09 -7.37
C GLU A 51 6.64 -7.28 -6.40
N ALA A 52 5.50 -6.64 -6.68
CA ALA A 52 4.24 -7.07 -6.07
C ALA A 52 3.00 -6.93 -6.97
N GLU A 53 3.22 -6.99 -8.27
CA GLU A 53 2.21 -7.35 -9.27
C GLU A 53 1.84 -8.86 -9.18
N ASN A 54 1.69 -9.46 -8.00
CA ASN A 54 1.26 -10.85 -7.93
C ASN A 54 0.47 -11.23 -6.67
N LYS A 55 -0.82 -10.89 -6.70
CA LYS A 55 -1.97 -11.68 -6.18
C LYS A 55 -3.06 -10.71 -5.79
N ARG A 56 -4.05 -10.54 -6.67
CA ARG A 56 -5.48 -10.47 -6.27
C ARG A 56 -6.45 -10.42 -7.45
N GLN A 57 -5.96 -10.74 -8.64
CA GLN A 57 -6.80 -11.24 -9.71
C GLN A 57 -6.79 -12.79 -9.73
N SER A 58 -6.95 -13.43 -8.58
CA SER A 58 -7.33 -14.85 -8.54
C SER A 58 -8.78 -14.93 -8.08
N LYS A 59 -9.65 -14.86 -9.09
CA LYS A 59 -10.87 -15.66 -9.23
C LYS A 59 -11.65 -15.93 -7.93
N ARG A 60 -12.76 -15.19 -7.79
CA ARG A 60 -14.07 -15.87 -7.62
C ARG A 60 -14.15 -16.93 -8.73
N SER A 61 -13.78 -18.16 -8.43
CA SER A 61 -14.11 -19.37 -9.20
C SER A 61 -15.08 -20.19 -8.38
#